data_AF-A0A1A5Y9Z8-F1
#
_entry.id   AF-A0A1A5Y9Z8-F1
#
_cell.length_a   1.000
_cell.length_b   1.000
_cell.length_c   1.000
_cell.angle_alpha   90.00
_cell.angle_beta   90.00
_cell.angle_gamma   90.00
#
_symmetry.space_group_name_H-M   'P 1'
#
loop_
_entity.id
_entity.type
_entity.pdbx_description
1 polymer ?
#
loop_
_entity_poly.entity_id
_entity_poly.type
_entity_poly.pdbx_seq_one_letter_code
_entity_poly.pdbx_strand_id
1 'polypeptide(L)'
;MQLTPNLKLKKPEASDAINVEDLNGNSDVLDAEVTKLVSTTDAGRMSAADKVKLNGIAAGAQVNPGAATTSAAGLMSAADKSKLDGVATGANNYTHPSSHPPSIITQDSSNRFVTDAEKAAWNAKAGTAVATGSANGLMPAADKAALNAATNAATASTLVKRDSAGRMKAAAPAAADDVAILNSLFAPPFAQTTGTGTAYTVTFSPAITEYKPGLRLTISFHLANGTSPTINVNGLGAKDIIRSNMTSPPAGFMRIWSIHTLVYNGTAFQLMGEGGEYGTAAASDVWAGKTIGTDNGLLTGTMPIRINWNEATAIDSTAAPHRLFLMPPKGYYDGVEGNSWVYRDDPNFIAANIRSGVNVFGLAGTLVEEEVFSAGNTIILSDPFTRSGYGPTPRLARSYKINRNGIYRITFSMSSHGNVAYGQIYKNDVPYGIMHGRANSDLGDYTQDLYFAKGDECALYLWTSDYSAAAGSGGVRFQTSNNPNPTLWNTGS
;
A
#
# COMPACT_ATOMS: atom_id res chain seq x y z
N MET A 1 -10.32 196.83 52.18
CA MET A 1 -10.91 195.48 52.34
C MET A 1 -10.21 194.44 51.46
N GLN A 2 -9.75 193.32 52.06
CA GLN A 2 -9.14 192.18 51.33
C GLN A 2 -10.19 191.10 50.98
N LEU A 3 -9.84 190.09 50.17
CA LEU A 3 -10.69 188.91 49.89
C LEU A 3 -10.10 187.62 50.47
N THR A 4 -10.94 186.70 50.93
CA THR A 4 -10.49 185.37 51.40
C THR A 4 -9.99 184.50 50.25
N PRO A 5 -9.03 183.57 50.47
CA PRO A 5 -8.38 182.86 49.36
C PRO A 5 -9.31 181.96 48.54
N ASN A 6 -10.21 181.22 49.23
CA ASN A 6 -10.98 180.14 48.62
C ASN A 6 -12.31 180.62 48.05
N LEU A 7 -13.09 181.35 48.87
CA LEU A 7 -14.44 181.78 48.50
C LEU A 7 -14.49 183.26 48.12
N LYS A 8 -13.35 183.96 48.10
CA LYS A 8 -13.24 185.38 47.72
C LYS A 8 -14.19 186.31 48.49
N LEU A 9 -14.57 185.93 49.71
CA LEU A 9 -15.38 186.76 50.61
C LEU A 9 -14.61 188.02 51.04
N LYS A 10 -15.26 189.17 51.05
CA LYS A 10 -14.75 190.45 51.57
C LYS A 10 -14.40 190.34 53.05
N LYS A 11 -13.14 190.63 53.40
CA LYS A 11 -12.61 190.57 54.76
C LYS A 11 -12.11 191.97 55.17
N PRO A 12 -12.85 192.67 56.05
CA PRO A 12 -12.47 194.01 56.47
C PRO A 12 -11.29 194.04 57.44
N GLU A 13 -10.51 195.12 57.31
CA GLU A 13 -9.39 195.46 58.17
C GLU A 13 -9.77 196.61 59.13
N ALA A 14 -8.98 196.84 60.19
CA ALA A 14 -9.37 197.77 61.27
C ALA A 14 -9.63 199.22 60.82
N SER A 15 -9.09 199.63 59.67
CA SER A 15 -9.29 200.95 59.07
C SER A 15 -10.42 201.02 58.04
N ASP A 16 -11.03 199.89 57.68
CA ASP A 16 -12.10 199.84 56.68
C ASP A 16 -13.48 200.11 57.31
N ALA A 17 -14.29 200.96 56.68
CA ALA A 17 -15.70 201.07 57.02
C ALA A 17 -16.49 199.91 56.36
N ILE A 18 -17.22 199.14 57.16
CA ILE A 18 -18.05 198.02 56.69
C ILE A 18 -19.47 198.52 56.45
N ASN A 19 -20.00 198.30 55.24
CA ASN A 19 -21.42 198.53 54.98
C ASN A 19 -22.20 197.21 54.89
N VAL A 20 -23.54 197.30 54.87
CA VAL A 20 -24.41 196.12 54.83
C VAL A 20 -24.25 195.32 53.54
N GLU A 21 -23.88 195.97 52.44
CA GLU A 21 -23.71 195.34 51.13
C GLU A 21 -22.51 194.39 51.12
N ASP A 22 -21.44 194.72 51.86
CA ASP A 22 -20.28 193.85 52.03
C ASP A 22 -20.63 192.56 52.79
N LEU A 23 -21.49 192.66 53.81
CA LEU A 23 -21.93 191.50 54.59
C LEU A 23 -22.91 190.61 53.80
N ASN A 24 -23.86 191.22 53.08
CA ASN A 24 -24.82 190.48 52.28
C ASN A 24 -24.14 189.77 51.11
N GLY A 25 -23.23 190.43 50.40
CA GLY A 25 -22.49 189.79 49.30
C GLY A 25 -21.68 188.59 49.75
N ASN A 26 -21.08 188.62 50.94
CA ASN A 26 -20.41 187.45 51.50
C ASN A 26 -21.38 186.33 51.87
N SER A 27 -22.54 186.69 52.43
CA SER A 27 -23.56 185.73 52.84
C SER A 27 -24.12 184.99 51.62
N ASP A 28 -24.36 185.69 50.51
CA ASP A 28 -24.83 185.10 49.26
C ASP A 28 -23.80 184.10 48.68
N VAL A 29 -22.51 184.47 48.68
CA VAL A 29 -21.45 183.57 48.20
C VAL A 29 -21.33 182.32 49.08
N LEU A 30 -21.44 182.48 50.40
CA LEU A 30 -21.44 181.35 51.32
C LEU A 30 -22.64 180.42 51.10
N ASP A 31 -23.84 180.98 50.95
CA ASP A 31 -25.06 180.20 50.76
C ASP A 31 -25.02 179.38 49.45
N ALA A 32 -24.51 179.99 48.37
CA ALA A 32 -24.33 179.32 47.09
C ALA A 32 -23.35 178.13 47.19
N GLU A 33 -22.23 178.30 47.90
CA GLU A 33 -21.21 177.24 48.04
C GLU A 33 -21.64 176.13 49.00
N VAL A 34 -22.34 176.47 50.09
CA VAL A 34 -22.90 175.50 51.04
C VAL A 34 -23.97 174.62 50.37
N THR A 35 -24.71 175.18 49.42
CA THR A 35 -25.79 174.48 48.72
C THR A 35 -25.30 173.59 47.57
N LYS A 36 -24.01 173.64 47.19
CA LYS A 36 -23.47 172.75 46.13
C LYS A 36 -23.57 171.28 46.52
N LEU A 37 -24.48 170.57 45.88
CA LEU A 37 -24.63 169.12 45.96
C LEU A 37 -23.63 168.42 45.03
N VAL A 38 -23.27 167.19 45.38
CA VAL A 38 -22.43 166.33 44.53
C VAL A 38 -23.19 165.99 43.25
N SER A 39 -22.56 166.23 42.11
CA SER A 39 -23.11 165.99 40.77
C SER A 39 -22.16 165.11 39.94
N THR A 40 -22.69 164.46 38.91
CA THR A 40 -21.90 163.68 37.93
C THR A 40 -21.32 164.54 36.82
N THR A 41 -21.75 165.79 36.69
CA THR A 41 -21.29 166.74 35.66
C THR A 41 -20.41 167.85 36.23
N ASP A 42 -20.62 168.24 37.49
CA ASP A 42 -19.88 169.32 38.13
C ASP A 42 -19.24 168.86 39.44
N ALA A 43 -18.03 169.38 39.69
CA ALA A 43 -17.35 169.16 40.96
C ALA A 43 -18.06 169.95 42.07
N GLY A 44 -18.80 169.24 42.92
CA GLY A 44 -19.33 169.75 44.18
C GLY A 44 -18.38 169.41 45.34
N ARG A 45 -18.93 168.88 46.43
CA ARG A 45 -18.15 168.44 47.61
C ARG A 45 -17.28 167.19 47.39
N MET A 46 -17.44 166.46 46.28
CA MET A 46 -16.54 165.41 45.80
C MET A 46 -16.40 165.50 44.27
N SER A 47 -15.35 164.89 43.70
CA SER A 47 -15.12 164.96 42.26
C SER A 47 -16.22 164.23 41.47
N ALA A 48 -16.60 164.76 40.31
CA ALA A 48 -17.56 164.12 39.42
C ALA A 48 -17.11 162.72 38.98
N ALA A 49 -15.79 162.52 38.80
CA ALA A 49 -15.21 161.24 38.41
C ALA A 49 -15.42 160.14 39.45
N ASP A 50 -15.29 160.45 40.74
CA ASP A 50 -15.48 159.45 41.80
C ASP A 50 -16.94 159.05 41.93
N LYS A 51 -17.88 159.98 41.69
CA LYS A 51 -19.30 159.65 41.68
C LYS A 51 -19.67 158.74 40.51
N VAL A 52 -19.08 158.94 39.33
CA VAL A 52 -19.26 158.05 38.17
C VAL A 52 -18.76 156.63 38.49
N LYS A 53 -17.57 156.50 39.08
CA LYS A 53 -17.04 155.19 39.50
C LYS A 53 -17.95 154.49 40.50
N LEU A 54 -18.45 155.21 41.50
CA LEU A 54 -19.36 154.65 42.49
C LEU A 54 -20.66 154.12 41.85
N ASN A 55 -21.19 154.84 40.86
CA ASN A 55 -22.40 154.40 40.15
C ASN A 55 -22.17 153.13 39.31
N GLY A 56 -20.95 152.90 38.79
CA GLY A 56 -20.63 151.74 37.94
C GLY A 56 -20.51 150.40 38.68
N ILE A 57 -20.24 150.40 39.99
CA ILE A 57 -20.00 149.17 40.77
C ILE A 57 -21.24 148.26 40.83
N ALA A 58 -22.45 148.84 40.78
CA ALA A 58 -23.69 148.05 40.81
C ALA A 58 -23.91 147.21 39.54
N ALA A 59 -23.34 147.59 38.40
CA ALA A 59 -23.56 146.92 37.12
C ALA A 59 -22.60 145.73 36.85
N GLY A 60 -21.49 145.63 37.59
CA GLY A 60 -20.43 144.62 37.35
C GLY A 60 -20.30 143.53 38.42
N ALA A 61 -21.12 143.55 39.47
CA ALA A 61 -21.02 142.58 40.57
C ALA A 61 -21.67 141.24 40.20
N GLN A 62 -20.93 140.13 40.33
CA GLN A 62 -21.48 138.78 40.16
C GLN A 62 -22.43 138.44 41.31
N VAL A 63 -23.69 138.14 40.99
CA VAL A 63 -24.71 137.62 41.93
C VAL A 63 -24.71 136.10 41.85
N ASN A 64 -24.68 135.39 42.99
CA ASN A 64 -24.64 133.92 43.04
C ASN A 64 -25.94 133.33 42.45
N PRO A 65 -25.91 132.42 41.44
CA PRO A 65 -27.10 132.07 40.64
C PRO A 65 -28.14 131.15 41.32
N GLY A 66 -27.97 130.79 42.60
CA GLY A 66 -28.90 129.91 43.33
C GLY A 66 -28.69 128.41 43.07
N ALA A 67 -29.61 127.58 43.57
CA ALA A 67 -29.52 126.11 43.48
C ALA A 67 -29.80 125.59 42.06
N ALA A 68 -29.06 124.57 41.63
CA ALA A 68 -29.30 123.93 40.34
C ALA A 68 -30.60 123.10 40.36
N THR A 69 -31.42 123.26 39.32
CA THR A 69 -32.63 122.46 39.09
C THR A 69 -32.47 121.65 37.81
N THR A 70 -33.42 120.77 37.51
CA THR A 70 -33.42 120.01 36.25
C THR A 70 -33.68 120.88 35.01
N SER A 71 -34.07 122.15 35.18
CA SER A 71 -34.36 123.08 34.08
C SER A 71 -33.47 124.34 34.08
N ALA A 72 -32.80 124.65 35.18
CA ALA A 72 -31.91 125.80 35.30
C ALA A 72 -30.55 125.39 35.88
N ALA A 73 -29.48 125.79 35.20
CA ALA A 73 -28.13 125.59 35.71
C ALA A 73 -27.88 126.51 36.91
N GLY A 74 -27.40 125.92 38.01
CA GLY A 74 -26.80 126.65 39.12
C GLY A 74 -25.28 126.60 38.97
N LEU A 75 -24.60 126.01 39.96
CA LEU A 75 -23.16 125.68 39.87
C LEU A 75 -22.87 124.36 39.13
N MET A 76 -23.91 123.59 38.77
CA MET A 76 -23.84 122.40 37.93
C MET A 76 -24.89 122.51 36.81
N SER A 77 -24.69 121.79 35.70
CA SER A 77 -25.62 121.85 34.58
C SER A 77 -26.98 121.23 34.95
N ALA A 78 -28.04 121.75 34.35
CA ALA A 78 -29.40 121.20 34.51
C ALA A 78 -29.47 119.72 34.06
N ALA A 79 -28.68 119.36 33.04
CA ALA A 79 -28.59 117.99 32.53
C ALA A 79 -27.95 117.03 33.53
N ASP A 80 -26.87 117.43 34.21
CA ASP A 80 -26.22 116.59 35.22
C ASP A 80 -27.11 116.41 36.44
N LYS A 81 -27.82 117.47 36.84
CA LYS A 81 -28.82 117.38 37.93
C LYS A 81 -29.93 116.39 37.57
N SER A 82 -30.43 116.43 36.33
CA SER A 82 -31.45 115.52 35.85
C SER A 82 -30.97 114.05 35.81
N LYS A 83 -29.73 113.80 35.37
CA LYS A 83 -29.14 112.46 35.42
C LYS A 83 -28.99 111.94 36.85
N LEU A 84 -28.54 112.79 37.77
CA LEU A 84 -28.37 112.42 39.18
C LEU A 84 -29.71 112.17 39.87
N ASP A 85 -30.73 112.97 39.57
CA ASP A 85 -32.09 112.78 40.10
C ASP A 85 -32.74 111.47 39.61
N GLY A 86 -32.31 110.95 38.45
CA GLY A 86 -32.75 109.66 37.92
C GLY A 86 -32.09 108.44 38.57
N VAL A 87 -31.05 108.62 39.39
CA VAL A 87 -30.40 107.51 40.10
C VAL A 87 -31.16 107.22 41.39
N ALA A 88 -31.84 106.07 41.45
CA ALA A 88 -32.53 105.63 42.67
C ALA A 88 -31.54 105.49 43.85
N THR A 89 -31.98 105.85 45.05
CA THR A 89 -31.18 105.69 46.27
C THR A 89 -30.69 104.25 46.42
N GLY A 90 -29.38 104.02 46.36
CA GLY A 90 -28.77 102.69 46.46
C GLY A 90 -28.63 101.90 45.15
N ALA A 91 -28.91 102.52 43.99
CA ALA A 91 -28.57 101.93 42.70
C ALA A 91 -27.05 101.69 42.63
N ASN A 92 -26.67 100.41 42.71
CA ASN A 92 -25.35 99.74 42.51
C ASN A 92 -25.24 98.42 43.31
N ASN A 93 -26.28 97.99 44.06
CA ASN A 93 -26.23 96.75 44.84
C ASN A 93 -26.49 95.47 44.01
N TYR A 94 -25.62 95.16 43.04
CA TYR A 94 -25.63 93.83 42.42
C TYR A 94 -25.15 92.79 43.45
N THR A 95 -26.07 92.02 44.01
CA THR A 95 -25.76 90.92 44.93
C THR A 95 -25.77 89.62 44.15
N HIS A 96 -24.62 88.98 44.03
CA HIS A 96 -24.49 87.73 43.28
C HIS A 96 -25.30 86.61 43.99
N PRO A 97 -26.03 85.75 43.25
CA PRO A 97 -26.80 84.67 43.88
C PRO A 97 -25.87 83.64 44.54
N SER A 98 -26.38 82.95 45.57
CA SER A 98 -25.64 81.88 46.27
C SER A 98 -25.43 80.62 45.42
N SER A 99 -26.18 80.47 44.33
CA SER A 99 -26.07 79.36 43.39
C SER A 99 -26.57 79.75 42.01
N HIS A 100 -26.03 79.11 40.99
CA HIS A 100 -26.49 79.21 39.61
C HIS A 100 -27.02 77.86 39.12
N PRO A 101 -28.12 77.82 38.34
CA PRO A 101 -28.53 76.57 37.71
C PRO A 101 -27.54 76.20 36.59
N PRO A 102 -27.17 74.92 36.39
CA PRO A 102 -26.21 74.51 35.36
C PRO A 102 -26.56 75.00 33.94
N SER A 103 -27.85 75.25 33.67
CA SER A 103 -28.35 75.76 32.38
C SER A 103 -27.84 77.14 31.99
N ILE A 104 -27.26 77.92 32.91
CA ILE A 104 -26.67 79.24 32.56
C ILE A 104 -25.34 79.11 31.80
N ILE A 105 -24.71 77.93 31.82
CA ILE A 105 -23.43 77.67 31.13
C ILE A 105 -23.73 76.91 29.84
N THR A 106 -23.52 77.57 28.70
CA THR A 106 -23.53 76.93 27.39
C THR A 106 -22.41 75.89 27.32
N GLN A 107 -22.78 74.64 27.09
CA GLN A 107 -21.86 73.50 27.05
C GLN A 107 -21.14 73.43 25.71
N ASP A 108 -19.85 73.12 25.72
CA ASP A 108 -19.05 72.92 24.51
C ASP A 108 -18.22 71.62 24.58
N SER A 109 -17.23 71.44 23.70
CA SER A 109 -16.35 70.26 23.71
C SER A 109 -15.32 70.26 24.84
N SER A 110 -15.03 71.43 25.42
CA SER A 110 -14.05 71.61 26.49
C SER A 110 -14.69 71.65 27.88
N ASN A 111 -15.98 71.99 27.96
CA ASN A 111 -16.72 72.19 29.21
C ASN A 111 -18.08 71.50 29.12
N ARG A 112 -18.15 70.25 29.59
CA ARG A 112 -19.41 69.50 29.75
C ARG A 112 -19.66 69.12 31.21
N PHE A 113 -20.90 69.31 31.66
CA PHE A 113 -21.42 68.72 32.87
C PHE A 113 -21.71 67.24 32.62
N VAL A 114 -21.50 66.43 33.65
CA VAL A 114 -21.73 64.99 33.63
C VAL A 114 -22.93 64.65 34.49
N THR A 115 -23.85 63.88 33.92
CA THR A 115 -25.03 63.39 34.66
C THR A 115 -24.65 62.23 35.57
N ASP A 116 -25.48 61.95 36.58
CA ASP A 116 -25.24 60.81 37.47
C ASP A 116 -25.42 59.47 36.74
N ALA A 117 -26.25 59.42 35.70
CA ALA A 117 -26.40 58.24 34.84
C ALA A 117 -25.10 57.93 34.07
N GLU A 118 -24.42 58.94 33.52
CA GLU A 118 -23.13 58.76 32.84
C GLU A 118 -22.04 58.32 33.83
N LYS A 119 -22.01 58.90 35.04
CA LYS A 119 -21.08 58.47 36.10
C LYS A 119 -21.33 57.03 36.52
N ALA A 120 -22.59 56.64 36.68
CA ALA A 120 -22.97 55.26 37.00
C ALA A 120 -22.52 54.30 35.88
N ALA A 121 -22.72 54.67 34.62
CA ALA A 121 -22.28 53.88 33.47
C ALA A 121 -20.74 53.74 33.40
N TRP A 122 -19.98 54.80 33.72
CA TRP A 122 -18.51 54.72 33.80
C TRP A 122 -18.03 53.86 34.96
N ASN A 123 -18.64 54.00 36.13
CA ASN A 123 -18.29 53.21 37.32
C ASN A 123 -18.71 51.74 37.21
N ALA A 124 -19.71 51.44 36.37
CA ALA A 124 -20.13 50.08 36.05
C ALA A 124 -19.21 49.38 35.04
N LYS A 125 -18.27 50.08 34.40
CA LYS A 125 -17.27 49.44 33.54
C LYS A 125 -16.41 48.48 34.36
N ALA A 126 -15.99 47.39 33.71
CA ALA A 126 -15.15 46.39 34.33
C ALA A 126 -13.89 47.01 34.95
N GLY A 127 -13.60 46.66 36.21
CA GLY A 127 -12.47 47.22 36.94
C GLY A 127 -11.15 46.88 36.27
N THR A 128 -10.20 47.82 36.30
CA THR A 128 -8.80 47.57 35.91
C THR A 128 -8.05 46.72 36.92
N ALA A 129 -8.68 46.42 38.06
CA ALA A 129 -8.19 45.44 39.02
C ALA A 129 -8.01 44.08 38.34
N VAL A 130 -7.03 43.31 38.82
CA VAL A 130 -6.73 41.97 38.32
C VAL A 130 -7.94 41.08 38.56
N ALA A 131 -8.42 40.42 37.50
CA ALA A 131 -9.49 39.43 37.61
C ALA A 131 -9.03 38.26 38.51
N THR A 132 -9.86 37.92 39.49
CA THR A 132 -9.63 36.77 40.38
C THR A 132 -10.66 35.69 40.08
N GLY A 133 -10.55 34.53 40.73
CA GLY A 133 -11.58 33.49 40.61
C GLY A 133 -12.96 33.89 41.17
N SER A 134 -13.05 34.99 41.91
CA SER A 134 -14.28 35.44 42.58
C SER A 134 -14.71 36.87 42.24
N ALA A 135 -13.89 37.63 41.51
CA ALA A 135 -14.17 39.01 41.14
C ALA A 135 -13.82 39.29 39.68
N ASN A 136 -14.73 39.98 38.99
CA ASN A 136 -14.50 40.43 37.62
C ASN A 136 -13.38 41.49 37.58
N GLY A 137 -12.48 41.36 36.61
CA GLY A 137 -11.59 42.45 36.18
C GLY A 137 -11.89 42.76 34.72
N LEU A 138 -10.86 43.04 33.91
CA LEU A 138 -10.99 43.17 32.44
C LEU A 138 -11.45 41.86 31.74
N MET A 139 -11.49 40.74 32.46
CA MET A 139 -12.18 39.52 32.04
C MET A 139 -13.11 39.03 33.17
N PRO A 140 -14.20 38.31 32.85
CA PRO A 140 -15.11 37.76 33.85
C PRO A 140 -14.40 36.81 34.83
N ALA A 141 -14.85 36.81 36.09
CA ALA A 141 -14.36 35.88 37.11
C ALA A 141 -14.55 34.41 36.70
N ALA A 142 -15.66 34.12 36.00
CA ALA A 142 -15.98 32.79 35.48
C ALA A 142 -14.92 32.30 34.47
N ASP A 143 -14.56 33.13 33.50
CA ASP A 143 -13.54 32.80 32.49
C ASP A 143 -12.16 32.63 33.15
N LYS A 144 -11.86 33.47 34.16
CA LYS A 144 -10.64 33.33 34.95
C LYS A 144 -10.62 32.02 35.73
N ALA A 145 -11.74 31.63 36.34
CA ALA A 145 -11.86 30.36 37.04
C ALA A 145 -11.63 29.16 36.07
N ALA A 146 -12.22 29.20 34.87
CA ALA A 146 -11.99 28.17 33.85
C ALA A 146 -10.52 28.07 33.41
N LEU A 147 -9.84 29.21 33.23
CA LEU A 147 -8.42 29.26 32.88
C LEU A 147 -7.51 28.77 34.02
N ASN A 148 -7.84 29.10 35.27
CA ASN A 148 -7.09 28.64 36.44
C ASN A 148 -7.24 27.12 36.65
N ALA A 149 -8.44 26.57 36.39
CA ALA A 149 -8.73 25.15 36.50
C ALA A 149 -8.07 24.30 35.38
N ALA A 150 -7.67 24.93 34.28
CA ALA A 150 -7.07 24.24 33.14
C ALA A 150 -5.90 23.32 33.56
N THR A 151 -5.87 22.08 33.06
CA THR A 151 -4.96 21.04 33.55
C THR A 151 -4.49 20.11 32.41
N ASN A 152 -3.38 19.42 32.63
CA ASN A 152 -2.87 18.39 31.72
C ASN A 152 -3.44 16.99 32.02
N ALA A 153 -4.28 16.87 33.05
CA ALA A 153 -5.05 15.68 33.35
C ALA A 153 -6.35 15.62 32.52
N ALA A 154 -6.84 14.42 32.25
CA ALA A 154 -8.13 14.20 31.59
C ALA A 154 -9.29 14.49 32.56
N THR A 155 -9.58 15.77 32.80
CA THR A 155 -10.63 16.24 33.71
C THR A 155 -11.82 16.73 32.91
N ALA A 156 -13.02 16.26 33.24
CA ALA A 156 -14.25 16.67 32.56
C ALA A 156 -14.47 18.19 32.66
N SER A 157 -15.09 18.78 31.63
CA SER A 157 -15.48 20.20 31.58
C SER A 157 -14.35 21.20 31.87
N THR A 158 -13.10 20.82 31.61
CA THR A 158 -11.91 21.62 31.92
C THR A 158 -11.07 21.86 30.66
N LEU A 159 -10.51 23.06 30.50
CA LEU A 159 -9.61 23.37 29.39
C LEU A 159 -8.33 22.53 29.47
N VAL A 160 -7.92 21.95 28.34
CA VAL A 160 -6.76 21.05 28.26
C VAL A 160 -5.44 21.84 28.18
N LYS A 161 -4.45 21.43 28.96
CA LYS A 161 -3.05 21.86 28.84
C LYS A 161 -2.18 20.70 28.34
N ARG A 162 -1.08 21.02 27.66
CA ARG A 162 -0.03 20.04 27.36
C ARG A 162 0.81 19.75 28.60
N ASP A 163 1.34 18.54 28.70
CA ASP A 163 2.36 18.20 29.70
C ASP A 163 3.75 18.70 29.30
N SER A 164 4.76 18.47 30.15
CA SER A 164 6.15 18.87 29.90
C SER A 164 6.78 18.21 28.68
N ALA A 165 6.20 17.11 28.18
CA ALA A 165 6.62 16.42 26.96
C ALA A 165 5.81 16.87 25.74
N GLY A 166 4.96 17.89 25.86
CA GLY A 166 4.14 18.41 24.77
C GLY A 166 2.93 17.56 24.43
N ARG A 167 2.54 16.59 25.27
CA ARG A 167 1.43 15.66 25.03
C ARG A 167 0.14 16.21 25.62
N MET A 168 -1.01 15.92 24.99
CA MET A 168 -2.34 16.17 25.54
C MET A 168 -2.95 14.86 26.03
N LYS A 169 -3.62 14.89 27.20
CA LYS A 169 -4.36 13.73 27.72
C LYS A 169 -5.86 13.98 27.57
N ALA A 170 -6.55 13.02 26.96
CA ALA A 170 -8.01 12.92 26.94
C ALA A 170 -8.45 11.70 27.76
N ALA A 171 -9.71 11.67 28.19
CA ALA A 171 -10.28 10.48 28.82
C ALA A 171 -10.35 9.32 27.80
N ALA A 172 -10.46 8.09 28.29
CA ALA A 172 -10.70 6.96 27.39
C ALA A 172 -12.05 7.15 26.68
N PRO A 173 -12.13 6.92 25.35
CA PRO A 173 -13.40 6.90 24.63
C PRO A 173 -14.40 5.94 25.29
N ALA A 174 -15.57 6.46 25.64
CA ALA A 174 -16.71 5.70 26.14
C ALA A 174 -17.83 5.59 25.08
N ALA A 175 -17.88 6.53 24.13
CA ALA A 175 -18.83 6.57 23.02
C ALA A 175 -18.13 6.49 21.65
N ALA A 176 -18.88 6.15 20.61
CA ALA A 176 -18.35 5.96 19.25
C ALA A 176 -17.90 7.27 18.58
N ASP A 177 -18.36 8.41 19.08
CA ASP A 177 -18.04 9.76 18.63
C ASP A 177 -16.95 10.45 19.47
N ASP A 178 -16.41 9.77 20.49
CA ASP A 178 -15.27 10.26 21.24
C ASP A 178 -13.98 10.27 20.40
N VAL A 179 -13.10 11.24 20.66
CA VAL A 179 -11.80 11.33 19.99
C VAL A 179 -10.93 10.13 20.38
N ALA A 180 -10.70 9.25 19.40
CA ALA A 180 -9.86 8.05 19.55
C ALA A 180 -8.44 8.39 20.06
N ILE A 181 -8.04 7.81 21.20
CA ILE A 181 -6.64 7.80 21.65
C ILE A 181 -5.85 6.75 20.84
N LEU A 182 -4.55 7.01 20.60
CA LEU A 182 -3.59 6.20 19.82
C LEU A 182 -3.61 4.68 20.11
N ASN A 183 -4.23 4.24 21.21
CA ASN A 183 -4.45 2.86 21.60
C ASN A 183 -5.55 2.12 20.78
N SER A 184 -6.37 2.83 20.01
CA SER A 184 -7.35 2.21 19.08
C SER A 184 -6.86 2.11 17.64
N LEU A 185 -5.62 2.53 17.35
CA LEU A 185 -5.03 2.42 16.02
C LEU A 185 -4.13 1.17 15.93
N PHE A 186 -4.77 -0.01 15.90
CA PHE A 186 -4.25 -1.23 15.25
C PHE A 186 -2.74 -1.55 15.39
N ALA A 187 -2.19 -1.57 16.61
CA ALA A 187 -1.10 -2.52 16.85
C ALA A 187 -1.75 -3.89 17.03
N PRO A 188 -1.50 -4.91 16.17
CA PRO A 188 -2.04 -6.24 16.40
C PRO A 188 -1.52 -6.70 17.77
N PRO A 189 -2.39 -6.97 18.75
CA PRO A 189 -1.94 -7.29 20.08
C PRO A 189 -1.17 -8.62 20.02
N PHE A 190 0.04 -8.63 20.58
CA PHE A 190 0.91 -9.80 20.69
C PHE A 190 0.90 -10.31 22.12
N ALA A 191 0.62 -11.60 22.32
CA ALA A 191 0.67 -12.24 23.62
C ALA A 191 1.05 -13.71 23.50
N GLN A 192 1.62 -14.26 24.56
CA GLN A 192 1.91 -15.68 24.67
C GLN A 192 0.74 -16.41 25.32
N THR A 193 0.42 -17.61 24.84
CA THR A 193 -0.60 -18.45 25.47
C THR A 193 -0.12 -19.05 26.79
N THR A 194 -1.05 -19.47 27.64
CA THR A 194 -0.86 -20.38 28.78
C THR A 194 -1.90 -21.51 28.70
N GLY A 195 -1.99 -22.38 29.70
CA GLY A 195 -2.97 -23.47 29.74
C GLY A 195 -2.39 -24.81 29.29
N THR A 196 -3.12 -25.54 28.46
CA THR A 196 -2.71 -26.87 27.95
C THR A 196 -2.72 -26.89 26.42
N GLY A 197 -2.13 -27.92 25.81
CA GLY A 197 -2.10 -28.08 24.36
C GLY A 197 -3.49 -28.21 23.71
N THR A 198 -4.53 -28.58 24.46
CA THR A 198 -5.93 -28.69 23.98
C THR A 198 -6.79 -27.50 24.39
N ALA A 199 -6.39 -26.75 25.42
CA ALA A 199 -7.11 -25.59 25.93
C ALA A 199 -6.15 -24.45 26.26
N TYR A 200 -5.88 -23.63 25.26
CA TYR A 200 -5.07 -22.43 25.41
C TYR A 200 -5.86 -21.31 26.05
N THR A 201 -5.19 -20.50 26.86
CA THR A 201 -5.68 -19.21 27.32
C THR A 201 -4.69 -18.13 26.92
N VAL A 202 -5.17 -16.92 26.66
CA VAL A 202 -4.30 -15.77 26.37
C VAL A 202 -4.92 -14.51 26.94
N THR A 203 -4.09 -13.61 27.45
CA THR A 203 -4.54 -12.31 27.97
C THR A 203 -3.78 -11.20 27.28
N PHE A 204 -4.50 -10.37 26.55
CA PHE A 204 -3.97 -9.16 25.93
C PHE A 204 -4.17 -7.94 26.82
N SER A 205 -3.26 -6.98 26.72
CA SER A 205 -3.35 -5.64 27.29
C SER A 205 -3.07 -4.64 26.17
N PRO A 206 -4.04 -3.80 25.77
CA PRO A 206 -5.40 -3.67 26.30
C PRO A 206 -6.25 -4.93 26.15
N ALA A 207 -7.21 -5.13 27.06
CA ALA A 207 -8.05 -6.32 27.07
C ALA A 207 -9.00 -6.35 25.86
N ILE A 208 -9.05 -7.48 25.17
CA ILE A 208 -10.09 -7.76 24.18
C ILE A 208 -11.36 -8.12 24.95
N THR A 209 -12.45 -7.40 24.68
CA THR A 209 -13.72 -7.50 25.44
C THR A 209 -14.83 -8.26 24.71
N GLU A 210 -14.66 -8.56 23.42
CA GLU A 210 -15.63 -9.32 22.63
C GLU A 210 -14.98 -9.99 21.41
N TYR A 211 -15.61 -11.05 20.90
CA TYR A 211 -15.25 -11.67 19.62
C TYR A 211 -16.11 -11.09 18.49
N LYS A 212 -15.47 -10.33 17.60
CA LYS A 212 -16.08 -9.84 16.35
C LYS A 212 -15.51 -10.59 15.15
N PRO A 213 -16.34 -11.03 14.18
CA PRO A 213 -15.82 -11.58 12.93
C PRO A 213 -14.77 -10.64 12.32
N GLY A 214 -13.63 -11.20 11.91
CA GLY A 214 -12.46 -10.46 11.43
C GLY A 214 -11.45 -10.07 12.51
N LEU A 215 -11.71 -10.32 13.80
CA LEU A 215 -10.73 -10.11 14.88
C LEU A 215 -9.45 -10.91 14.60
N ARG A 216 -8.32 -10.21 14.54
CA ARG A 216 -6.99 -10.81 14.30
C ARG A 216 -6.18 -10.84 15.59
N LEU A 217 -5.64 -11.99 15.93
CA LEU A 217 -4.76 -12.19 17.08
C LEU A 217 -3.39 -12.63 16.58
N THR A 218 -2.32 -12.03 17.10
CA THR A 218 -0.96 -12.56 16.88
C THR A 218 -0.49 -13.17 18.20
N ILE A 219 -0.22 -14.46 18.23
CA ILE A 219 0.12 -15.16 19.48
C ILE A 219 1.33 -16.06 19.33
N SER A 220 2.07 -16.22 20.44
CA SER A 220 3.09 -17.27 20.58
C SER A 220 2.53 -18.43 21.42
N PHE A 221 2.68 -19.66 20.95
CA PHE A 221 2.22 -20.84 21.67
C PHE A 221 3.26 -21.34 22.68
N HIS A 222 2.94 -21.34 23.98
CA HIS A 222 3.85 -21.84 25.02
C HIS A 222 4.03 -23.37 25.05
N LEU A 223 3.17 -24.12 24.35
CA LEU A 223 3.19 -25.58 24.25
C LEU A 223 2.66 -25.99 22.88
N ALA A 224 3.11 -27.14 22.37
CA ALA A 224 2.56 -27.71 21.14
C ALA A 224 1.09 -28.13 21.33
N ASN A 225 0.28 -28.05 20.27
CA ASN A 225 -1.15 -28.35 20.39
C ASN A 225 -1.45 -29.85 20.49
N GLY A 226 -2.50 -30.18 21.21
CA GLY A 226 -3.13 -31.50 21.19
C GLY A 226 -4.21 -31.58 20.12
N THR A 227 -5.03 -32.63 20.17
CA THR A 227 -6.20 -32.81 19.30
C THR A 227 -7.29 -31.80 19.64
N SER A 228 -7.92 -31.17 18.64
CA SER A 228 -9.02 -30.21 18.84
C SER A 228 -8.68 -29.05 19.79
N PRO A 229 -7.62 -28.27 19.49
CA PRO A 229 -7.23 -27.18 20.37
C PRO A 229 -8.25 -26.04 20.36
N THR A 230 -8.44 -25.44 21.53
CA THR A 230 -9.26 -24.24 21.72
C THR A 230 -8.41 -23.09 22.25
N ILE A 231 -8.89 -21.86 22.11
CA ILE A 231 -8.32 -20.67 22.73
C ILE A 231 -9.40 -19.84 23.42
N ASN A 232 -9.13 -19.46 24.68
CA ASN A 232 -9.93 -18.51 25.43
C ASN A 232 -9.15 -17.20 25.62
N VAL A 233 -9.60 -16.15 24.93
CA VAL A 233 -8.97 -14.83 24.94
C VAL A 233 -9.63 -14.01 26.03
N ASN A 234 -8.83 -13.49 26.97
CA ASN A 234 -9.26 -12.60 28.04
C ASN A 234 -10.49 -13.11 28.84
N GLY A 235 -10.74 -14.42 28.86
CA GLY A 235 -11.88 -15.01 29.56
C GLY A 235 -13.23 -14.91 28.84
N LEU A 236 -13.26 -14.52 27.55
CA LEU A 236 -14.49 -14.35 26.76
C LEU A 236 -15.21 -15.65 26.39
N GLY A 237 -14.59 -16.80 26.67
CA GLY A 237 -15.07 -18.12 26.32
C GLY A 237 -14.14 -18.80 25.31
N ALA A 238 -13.98 -20.12 25.45
CA ALA A 238 -13.14 -20.90 24.56
C ALA A 238 -13.76 -21.02 23.16
N LYS A 239 -12.94 -20.85 22.13
CA LYS A 239 -13.29 -21.05 20.73
C LYS A 239 -12.30 -22.01 20.10
N ASP A 240 -12.79 -22.87 19.21
CA ASP A 240 -11.95 -23.82 18.49
C ASP A 240 -10.90 -23.08 17.65
N ILE A 241 -9.70 -23.64 17.57
CA ILE A 241 -8.71 -23.25 16.57
C ILE A 241 -8.84 -24.24 15.42
N ILE A 242 -9.12 -23.71 14.22
CA ILE A 242 -9.29 -24.49 12.99
C ILE A 242 -8.28 -24.05 11.95
N ARG A 243 -7.96 -24.96 11.03
CA ARG A 243 -7.10 -24.70 9.89
C ARG A 243 -7.85 -23.92 8.81
N SER A 244 -7.11 -23.46 7.80
CA SER A 244 -7.71 -22.72 6.68
C SER A 244 -8.64 -23.55 5.81
N ASN A 245 -8.50 -24.87 5.85
CA ASN A 245 -9.41 -25.82 5.20
C ASN A 245 -10.61 -26.25 6.09
N MET A 246 -10.93 -25.48 7.13
CA MET A 246 -12.08 -25.71 8.03
C MET A 246 -12.04 -27.01 8.85
N THR A 247 -10.86 -27.63 9.01
CA THR A 247 -10.68 -28.82 9.86
C THR A 247 -9.80 -28.54 11.08
N SER A 248 -9.85 -29.38 12.10
CA SER A 248 -9.05 -29.19 13.31
C SER A 248 -7.56 -29.54 13.10
N PRO A 249 -6.59 -28.74 13.58
CA PRO A 249 -5.18 -29.06 13.46
C PRO A 249 -4.81 -30.38 14.16
N PRO A 250 -4.00 -31.26 13.53
CA PRO A 250 -3.55 -32.48 14.18
C PRO A 250 -2.65 -32.13 15.37
N ALA A 251 -2.49 -33.06 16.31
CA ALA A 251 -1.60 -32.87 17.45
C ALA A 251 -0.16 -32.59 16.96
N GLY A 252 0.49 -31.58 17.55
CA GLY A 252 1.85 -31.18 17.22
C GLY A 252 1.99 -30.22 16.02
N PHE A 253 0.89 -29.86 15.35
CA PHE A 253 0.90 -28.95 14.20
C PHE A 253 1.42 -27.54 14.55
N MET A 254 0.85 -26.92 15.57
CA MET A 254 1.30 -25.65 16.15
C MET A 254 2.43 -25.96 17.13
N ARG A 255 3.68 -25.69 16.72
CA ARG A 255 4.88 -26.02 17.51
C ARG A 255 5.03 -25.08 18.71
N ILE A 256 5.69 -25.56 19.77
CA ILE A 256 6.07 -24.74 20.90
C ILE A 256 6.91 -23.53 20.45
N TRP A 257 6.68 -22.37 21.06
CA TRP A 257 7.29 -21.07 20.77
C TRP A 257 7.04 -20.50 19.36
N SER A 258 6.23 -21.17 18.54
CA SER A 258 5.84 -20.66 17.22
C SER A 258 4.87 -19.48 17.33
N ILE A 259 5.00 -18.52 16.40
CA ILE A 259 4.11 -17.36 16.31
C ILE A 259 3.13 -17.59 15.16
N HIS A 260 1.84 -17.42 15.44
CA HIS A 260 0.79 -17.56 14.45
C HIS A 260 -0.19 -16.39 14.50
N THR A 261 -0.83 -16.13 13.36
CA THR A 261 -1.98 -15.23 13.28
C THR A 261 -3.27 -16.05 13.29
N LEU A 262 -4.19 -15.74 14.18
CA LEU A 262 -5.53 -16.30 14.22
C LEU A 262 -6.55 -15.26 13.80
N VAL A 263 -7.55 -15.64 13.01
CA VAL A 263 -8.65 -14.76 12.59
C VAL A 263 -9.99 -15.37 13.01
N TYR A 264 -10.77 -14.64 13.80
CA TYR A 264 -12.10 -15.11 14.20
C TYR A 264 -13.07 -15.02 13.02
N ASN A 265 -13.70 -16.12 12.64
CA ASN A 265 -14.63 -16.16 11.51
C ASN A 265 -16.12 -16.00 11.91
N GLY A 266 -16.40 -15.84 13.20
CA GLY A 266 -17.76 -15.81 13.76
C GLY A 266 -18.12 -17.04 14.59
N THR A 267 -17.41 -18.15 14.40
CA THR A 267 -17.62 -19.41 15.14
C THR A 267 -16.34 -19.91 15.81
N ALA A 268 -15.21 -19.88 15.09
CA ALA A 268 -13.91 -20.39 15.50
C ALA A 268 -12.78 -19.42 15.08
N PHE A 269 -11.58 -19.64 15.62
CA PHE A 269 -10.36 -18.96 15.19
C PHE A 269 -9.66 -19.75 14.09
N GLN A 270 -9.57 -19.16 12.91
CA GLN A 270 -8.88 -19.75 11.77
C GLN A 270 -7.39 -19.41 11.80
N LEU A 271 -6.53 -20.42 11.72
CA LEU A 271 -5.09 -20.29 11.63
C LEU A 271 -4.69 -19.74 10.25
N MET A 272 -3.94 -18.64 10.23
CA MET A 272 -3.43 -18.00 9.02
C MET A 272 -1.95 -18.27 8.82
N GLY A 273 -1.53 -18.33 7.55
CA GLY A 273 -0.14 -18.59 7.18
C GLY A 273 0.22 -20.08 7.12
N GLU A 274 -0.79 -20.96 7.06
CA GLU A 274 -0.56 -22.36 6.72
C GLU A 274 0.04 -22.44 5.31
N GLY A 275 1.14 -23.19 5.16
CA GLY A 275 1.60 -23.62 3.84
C GLY A 275 0.51 -24.45 3.16
N GLY A 276 0.49 -24.46 1.83
CA GLY A 276 -0.48 -25.25 1.07
C GLY A 276 -0.36 -26.75 1.39
N GLU A 277 -1.44 -27.49 1.15
CA GLU A 277 -1.48 -28.94 1.34
C GLU A 277 -0.41 -29.63 0.46
N TYR A 278 0.46 -30.42 1.08
CA TYR A 278 1.43 -31.24 0.36
C TYR A 278 0.76 -32.54 -0.11
N GLY A 279 1.03 -32.94 -1.37
CA GLY A 279 0.49 -34.18 -1.94
C GLY A 279 1.12 -35.45 -1.35
N THR A 280 0.67 -36.62 -1.81
CA THR A 280 1.13 -37.94 -1.30
C THR A 280 2.43 -38.45 -1.93
N ALA A 281 3.12 -37.65 -2.74
CA ALA A 281 4.34 -38.07 -3.42
C ALA A 281 5.49 -38.25 -2.42
N ALA A 282 6.18 -39.38 -2.50
CA ALA A 282 7.41 -39.66 -1.77
C ALA A 282 8.65 -39.34 -2.62
N ALA A 283 9.84 -39.37 -2.01
CA ALA A 283 11.11 -39.20 -2.75
C ALA A 283 11.24 -40.20 -3.92
N SER A 284 10.72 -41.41 -3.77
CA SER A 284 10.71 -42.44 -4.82
C SER A 284 9.92 -42.08 -6.07
N ASP A 285 8.99 -41.14 -5.96
CA ASP A 285 8.04 -40.78 -7.01
C ASP A 285 8.52 -39.57 -7.83
N VAL A 286 9.67 -39.00 -7.43
CA VAL A 286 10.21 -37.74 -7.97
C VAL A 286 11.58 -38.00 -8.56
N TRP A 287 11.83 -37.45 -9.75
CA TRP A 287 13.10 -37.57 -10.45
C TRP A 287 14.30 -37.19 -9.58
N ALA A 288 15.36 -38.01 -9.68
CA ALA A 288 16.62 -37.78 -9.00
C ALA A 288 17.12 -36.34 -9.22
N GLY A 289 17.35 -35.62 -8.13
CA GLY A 289 17.81 -34.22 -8.16
C GLY A 289 16.72 -33.16 -8.39
N LYS A 290 15.45 -33.54 -8.59
CA LYS A 290 14.31 -32.62 -8.45
C LYS A 290 13.82 -32.64 -7.01
N THR A 291 13.16 -31.59 -6.55
CA THR A 291 12.66 -31.48 -5.17
C THR A 291 11.14 -31.36 -5.13
N ILE A 292 10.52 -31.91 -4.09
CA ILE A 292 9.11 -31.70 -3.72
C ILE A 292 9.01 -31.08 -2.33
N GLY A 293 7.95 -30.29 -2.09
CA GLY A 293 7.62 -29.81 -0.75
C GLY A 293 6.89 -30.88 0.05
N THR A 294 7.24 -31.04 1.32
CA THR A 294 6.58 -31.93 2.29
C THR A 294 6.43 -31.19 3.63
N ASP A 295 5.69 -31.76 4.58
CA ASP A 295 5.56 -31.21 5.94
C ASP A 295 6.91 -31.08 6.67
N ASN A 296 7.92 -31.85 6.26
CA ASN A 296 9.28 -31.80 6.79
C ASN A 296 10.23 -30.89 5.99
N GLY A 297 9.69 -30.14 5.02
CA GLY A 297 10.45 -29.27 4.11
C GLY A 297 10.68 -29.89 2.72
N LEU A 298 11.69 -29.39 2.00
CA LEU A 298 12.02 -29.88 0.66
C LEU A 298 12.66 -31.27 0.75
N LEU A 299 12.06 -32.23 0.06
CA LEU A 299 12.57 -33.58 -0.11
C LEU A 299 13.14 -33.73 -1.53
N THR A 300 14.37 -34.22 -1.64
CA THR A 300 15.00 -34.49 -2.95
C THR A 300 14.52 -35.84 -3.47
N GLY A 301 14.05 -35.86 -4.71
CA GLY A 301 13.63 -37.07 -5.41
C GLY A 301 14.79 -38.04 -5.60
N THR A 302 14.45 -39.33 -5.61
CA THR A 302 15.39 -40.45 -5.76
C THR A 302 15.03 -41.35 -6.94
N MET A 303 13.98 -41.05 -7.70
CA MET A 303 13.57 -41.85 -8.85
C MET A 303 14.66 -41.82 -9.93
N PRO A 304 15.26 -42.95 -10.31
CA PRO A 304 16.34 -42.98 -11.30
C PRO A 304 15.92 -42.35 -12.63
N ILE A 305 16.77 -41.48 -13.17
CA ILE A 305 16.57 -40.88 -14.49
C ILE A 305 17.17 -41.82 -15.54
N ARG A 306 16.36 -42.21 -16.54
CA ARG A 306 16.75 -43.12 -17.63
C ARG A 306 16.58 -42.46 -19.01
N ILE A 307 17.07 -41.22 -19.18
CA ILE A 307 17.02 -40.45 -20.43
C ILE A 307 18.40 -40.43 -21.12
N ASN A 308 18.47 -40.20 -22.45
CA ASN A 308 19.71 -40.00 -23.24
C ASN A 308 20.72 -41.16 -23.28
N TRP A 309 20.48 -42.19 -24.10
CA TRP A 309 21.44 -43.31 -24.33
C TRP A 309 22.08 -43.85 -23.04
N ASN A 310 21.36 -43.78 -21.93
CA ASN A 310 21.78 -44.44 -20.71
C ASN A 310 21.68 -45.95 -20.97
N GLU A 311 22.72 -46.69 -20.59
CA GLU A 311 22.82 -48.15 -20.64
C GLU A 311 21.81 -48.80 -19.67
N ALA A 312 20.52 -48.53 -19.85
CA ALA A 312 19.44 -49.17 -19.13
C ALA A 312 19.22 -50.55 -19.77
N THR A 313 19.93 -51.55 -19.26
CA THR A 313 19.69 -52.94 -19.63
C THR A 313 18.32 -53.37 -19.12
N ALA A 314 17.54 -54.05 -19.97
CA ALA A 314 16.31 -54.70 -19.53
C ALA A 314 16.66 -55.69 -18.40
N ILE A 315 15.86 -55.71 -17.33
CA ILE A 315 16.11 -56.62 -16.21
C ILE A 315 15.87 -58.07 -16.64
N ASP A 316 14.87 -58.27 -17.50
CA ASP A 316 14.49 -59.57 -18.05
C ASP A 316 13.86 -59.40 -19.44
N SER A 317 13.75 -60.50 -20.18
CA SER A 317 13.10 -60.57 -21.48
C SER A 317 12.39 -61.91 -21.68
N THR A 318 11.23 -61.86 -22.32
CA THR A 318 10.53 -63.07 -22.76
C THR A 318 9.91 -62.84 -24.14
N ALA A 319 9.60 -63.91 -24.85
CA ALA A 319 9.12 -63.86 -26.22
C ALA A 319 7.91 -64.76 -26.43
N ALA A 320 6.99 -64.27 -27.23
CA ALA A 320 5.91 -65.04 -27.82
C ALA A 320 5.96 -64.85 -29.35
N PRO A 321 5.33 -65.72 -30.15
CA PRO A 321 5.18 -65.47 -31.57
C PRO A 321 4.64 -64.05 -31.83
N HIS A 322 5.33 -63.32 -32.71
CA HIS A 322 5.13 -61.92 -33.08
C HIS A 322 5.49 -60.85 -32.05
N ARG A 323 5.88 -61.18 -30.81
CA ARG A 323 6.07 -60.19 -29.74
C ARG A 323 7.28 -60.47 -28.85
N LEU A 324 8.15 -59.47 -28.73
CA LEU A 324 9.23 -59.44 -27.73
C LEU A 324 8.79 -58.59 -26.55
N PHE A 325 8.87 -59.14 -25.34
CA PHE A 325 8.69 -58.43 -24.09
C PHE A 325 10.04 -58.14 -23.44
N LEU A 326 10.22 -56.91 -22.97
CA LEU A 326 11.39 -56.45 -22.25
C LEU A 326 10.92 -55.84 -20.92
N MET A 327 11.59 -56.17 -19.84
CA MET A 327 11.29 -55.61 -18.53
C MET A 327 12.17 -54.38 -18.29
N PRO A 328 11.61 -53.16 -18.25
CA PRO A 328 12.40 -51.96 -18.03
C PRO A 328 12.93 -51.91 -16.58
N PRO A 329 14.15 -51.38 -16.35
CA PRO A 329 14.65 -51.19 -15.00
C PRO A 329 13.90 -50.10 -14.24
N LYS A 330 14.01 -50.12 -12.90
CA LYS A 330 13.36 -49.16 -12.00
C LYS A 330 13.64 -47.71 -12.43
N GLY A 331 12.57 -46.92 -12.46
CA GLY A 331 12.50 -45.54 -12.90
C GLY A 331 11.04 -45.09 -12.82
N TYR A 332 10.43 -44.77 -13.97
CA TYR A 332 8.97 -44.60 -14.04
C TYR A 332 8.24 -45.94 -13.88
N TYR A 333 8.83 -47.01 -14.42
CA TYR A 333 8.40 -48.38 -14.15
C TYR A 333 8.95 -48.84 -12.80
N ASP A 334 8.23 -49.74 -12.15
CA ASP A 334 8.59 -50.26 -10.83
C ASP A 334 9.89 -51.09 -10.84
N GLY A 335 10.23 -51.68 -11.98
CA GLY A 335 11.42 -52.51 -12.16
C GLY A 335 11.37 -53.80 -11.35
N VAL A 336 10.17 -54.32 -11.08
CA VAL A 336 9.94 -55.55 -10.32
C VAL A 336 9.75 -56.71 -11.29
N GLU A 337 10.46 -57.81 -11.03
CA GLU A 337 10.39 -59.04 -11.84
C GLU A 337 8.94 -59.53 -12.01
N GLY A 338 8.52 -59.68 -13.26
CA GLY A 338 7.19 -60.18 -13.61
C GLY A 338 6.04 -59.16 -13.60
N ASN A 339 6.26 -57.90 -13.22
CA ASN A 339 5.17 -56.92 -13.08
C ASN A 339 5.00 -56.01 -14.31
N SER A 340 6.00 -55.17 -14.60
CA SER A 340 5.93 -54.20 -15.71
C SER A 340 6.67 -54.71 -16.95
N TRP A 341 5.99 -54.76 -18.09
CA TRP A 341 6.58 -55.13 -19.37
C TRP A 341 6.38 -54.04 -20.42
N VAL A 342 7.40 -53.76 -21.21
CA VAL A 342 7.27 -53.07 -22.49
C VAL A 342 7.44 -54.10 -23.60
N TYR A 343 6.74 -53.94 -24.72
CA TYR A 343 6.80 -54.93 -25.80
C TYR A 343 6.94 -54.28 -27.17
N ARG A 344 7.46 -55.07 -28.11
CA ARG A 344 7.50 -54.73 -29.53
C ARG A 344 6.97 -55.89 -30.35
N ASP A 345 6.04 -55.56 -31.23
CA ASP A 345 5.50 -56.50 -32.21
C ASP A 345 6.32 -56.46 -33.50
N ASP A 346 6.63 -57.64 -34.03
CA ASP A 346 7.21 -57.84 -35.35
C ASP A 346 6.59 -59.11 -35.97
N PRO A 347 5.86 -59.00 -37.09
CA PRO A 347 5.25 -60.16 -37.76
C PRO A 347 6.24 -61.27 -38.12
N ASN A 348 7.52 -60.95 -38.33
CA ASN A 348 8.55 -61.93 -38.70
C ASN A 348 9.21 -62.58 -37.47
N PHE A 349 8.90 -62.16 -36.25
CA PHE A 349 9.41 -62.78 -35.03
C PHE A 349 8.60 -64.03 -34.66
N ILE A 350 8.74 -65.07 -35.49
CA ILE A 350 8.11 -66.38 -35.34
C ILE A 350 9.15 -67.49 -35.36
N ALA A 351 8.84 -68.61 -34.70
CA ALA A 351 9.71 -69.78 -34.63
C ALA A 351 10.15 -70.26 -36.04
N ALA A 352 9.25 -70.20 -37.03
CA ALA A 352 9.52 -70.61 -38.40
C ALA A 352 10.55 -69.75 -39.15
N ASN A 353 10.89 -68.57 -38.63
CA ASN A 353 11.92 -67.70 -39.20
C ASN A 353 13.27 -67.80 -38.46
N ILE A 354 13.32 -68.55 -37.34
CA ILE A 354 14.51 -68.74 -36.52
C ILE A 354 15.02 -70.16 -36.75
N ARG A 355 16.32 -70.29 -37.03
CA ARG A 355 16.98 -71.58 -37.29
C ARG A 355 16.70 -72.59 -36.17
N SER A 356 16.36 -73.82 -36.55
CA SER A 356 16.18 -74.93 -35.62
C SER A 356 17.39 -75.10 -34.70
N GLY A 357 17.14 -75.24 -33.40
CA GLY A 357 18.18 -75.30 -32.36
C GLY A 357 18.70 -73.94 -31.86
N VAL A 358 18.30 -72.82 -32.47
CA VAL A 358 18.62 -71.47 -31.98
C VAL A 358 17.48 -70.93 -31.13
N ASN A 359 17.80 -70.35 -29.98
CA ASN A 359 16.84 -69.65 -29.12
C ASN A 359 17.12 -68.15 -29.16
N VAL A 360 16.10 -67.35 -29.45
CA VAL A 360 16.19 -65.88 -29.45
C VAL A 360 15.17 -65.33 -28.45
N PHE A 361 15.67 -64.79 -27.34
CA PHE A 361 14.86 -64.21 -26.25
C PHE A 361 13.75 -65.14 -25.69
N GLY A 362 13.97 -66.45 -25.71
CA GLY A 362 13.01 -67.46 -25.27
C GLY A 362 12.22 -68.13 -26.40
N LEU A 363 12.19 -67.56 -27.61
CA LEU A 363 11.52 -68.15 -28.77
C LEU A 363 12.46 -69.15 -29.46
N ALA A 364 12.14 -70.44 -29.35
CA ALA A 364 12.89 -71.52 -29.99
C ALA A 364 12.58 -71.61 -31.49
N GLY A 365 13.62 -71.68 -32.32
CA GLY A 365 13.48 -71.78 -33.76
C GLY A 365 13.02 -73.15 -34.25
N THR A 366 12.24 -73.15 -35.34
CA THR A 366 11.76 -74.34 -36.05
C THR A 366 12.12 -74.34 -37.52
N LEU A 367 12.84 -73.33 -38.02
CA LEU A 367 13.29 -73.28 -39.40
C LEU A 367 14.34 -74.38 -39.63
N VAL A 368 13.95 -75.41 -40.39
CA VAL A 368 14.89 -76.40 -40.93
C VAL A 368 15.31 -75.91 -42.30
N GLU A 369 16.58 -75.59 -42.48
CA GLU A 369 17.13 -75.26 -43.80
C GLU A 369 17.19 -76.53 -44.65
N GLU A 370 16.78 -76.46 -45.92
CA GLU A 370 16.89 -77.59 -46.85
C GLU A 370 18.35 -78.06 -46.96
N GLU A 371 18.60 -79.38 -47.00
CA GLU A 371 19.95 -79.93 -47.18
C GLU A 371 20.50 -79.58 -48.57
N VAL A 372 21.35 -78.56 -48.66
CA VAL A 372 21.94 -78.11 -49.93
C VAL A 372 23.37 -78.66 -50.12
N PHE A 373 23.68 -79.18 -51.31
CA PHE A 373 25.02 -79.72 -51.62
C PHE A 373 25.93 -78.69 -52.32
N SER A 374 27.11 -78.40 -51.74
CA SER A 374 28.09 -77.43 -52.26
C SER A 374 29.34 -78.11 -52.82
N ALA A 375 30.07 -77.46 -53.74
CA ALA A 375 31.26 -78.05 -54.35
C ALA A 375 32.42 -78.25 -53.34
N GLY A 376 33.02 -79.44 -53.30
CA GLY A 376 34.04 -79.84 -52.32
C GLY A 376 33.54 -80.76 -51.20
N ASN A 377 32.21 -80.90 -51.04
CA ASN A 377 31.64 -81.83 -50.07
C ASN A 377 31.78 -83.29 -50.53
N THR A 378 32.10 -84.19 -49.62
CA THR A 378 31.95 -85.65 -49.80
C THR A 378 30.97 -86.13 -48.75
N ILE A 379 29.82 -86.65 -49.17
CA ILE A 379 28.83 -87.22 -48.27
C ILE A 379 28.72 -88.71 -48.58
N ILE A 380 29.10 -89.54 -47.60
CA ILE A 380 28.88 -90.98 -47.61
C ILE A 380 27.66 -91.24 -46.73
N LEU A 381 26.52 -91.56 -47.35
CA LEU A 381 25.33 -91.97 -46.62
C LEU A 381 25.11 -93.47 -46.87
N SER A 382 25.45 -94.27 -45.87
CA SER A 382 24.96 -95.65 -45.75
C SER A 382 23.53 -95.57 -45.25
N ASP A 383 22.55 -95.66 -46.15
CA ASP A 383 21.17 -95.86 -45.75
C ASP A 383 20.87 -97.37 -45.80
N PRO A 384 20.63 -98.03 -44.65
CA PRO A 384 20.36 -99.45 -44.64
C PRO A 384 18.98 -99.73 -45.29
N PHE A 385 19.02 -100.24 -46.52
CA PHE A 385 17.94 -100.93 -47.22
C PHE A 385 16.64 -100.13 -47.45
N THR A 386 16.69 -99.08 -48.27
CA THR A 386 15.47 -98.59 -48.92
C THR A 386 15.08 -99.51 -50.08
N ARG A 387 14.06 -100.38 -49.88
CA ARG A 387 13.41 -101.18 -50.94
C ARG A 387 12.40 -100.32 -51.69
N SER A 388 12.83 -99.60 -52.74
CA SER A 388 11.96 -98.58 -53.38
C SER A 388 11.36 -98.96 -54.73
N GLY A 389 11.72 -100.09 -55.35
CA GLY A 389 11.19 -100.48 -56.68
C GLY A 389 10.36 -101.76 -56.63
N TYR A 390 9.04 -101.67 -56.82
CA TYR A 390 8.18 -102.82 -57.13
C TYR A 390 7.55 -102.55 -58.50
N GLY A 391 7.99 -103.28 -59.52
CA GLY A 391 7.47 -103.16 -60.88
C GLY A 391 8.36 -102.41 -61.87
N PRO A 392 7.98 -102.39 -63.17
CA PRO A 392 8.73 -101.82 -64.28
C PRO A 392 8.71 -100.29 -64.36
N THR A 393 8.09 -99.61 -63.39
CA THR A 393 8.01 -98.15 -63.38
C THR A 393 9.10 -97.57 -62.47
N PRO A 394 9.95 -96.65 -62.96
CA PRO A 394 10.91 -95.90 -62.14
C PRO A 394 10.25 -95.24 -60.93
N ARG A 395 10.75 -95.52 -59.72
CA ARG A 395 10.31 -94.87 -58.48
C ARG A 395 11.47 -94.14 -57.81
N LEU A 396 11.20 -92.98 -57.26
CA LEU A 396 12.20 -92.16 -56.57
C LEU A 396 12.73 -92.94 -55.35
N ALA A 397 14.03 -93.15 -55.30
CA ALA A 397 14.72 -93.66 -54.12
C ALA A 397 15.19 -92.51 -53.24
N ARG A 398 15.83 -91.50 -53.84
CA ARG A 398 16.37 -90.35 -53.12
C ARG A 398 16.67 -89.19 -54.05
N SER A 399 16.52 -87.95 -53.59
CA SER A 399 16.89 -86.75 -54.34
C SER A 399 17.63 -85.71 -53.51
N TYR A 400 18.37 -84.84 -54.20
CA TYR A 400 19.17 -83.76 -53.61
C TYR A 400 19.12 -82.50 -54.49
N LYS A 401 19.04 -81.33 -53.85
CA LYS A 401 19.18 -80.04 -54.55
C LYS A 401 20.65 -79.61 -54.62
N ILE A 402 21.06 -79.20 -55.81
CA ILE A 402 22.43 -78.80 -56.11
C ILE A 402 22.59 -77.31 -55.82
N ASN A 403 23.55 -76.91 -54.99
CA ASN A 403 23.76 -75.50 -54.64
C ASN A 403 24.77 -74.79 -55.56
N ARG A 404 25.53 -75.54 -56.35
CA ARG A 404 26.61 -74.99 -57.17
C ARG A 404 26.77 -75.75 -58.47
N ASN A 405 27.07 -75.02 -59.54
CA ASN A 405 27.40 -75.61 -60.83
C ASN A 405 28.67 -76.48 -60.69
N GLY A 406 28.64 -77.71 -61.21
CA GLY A 406 29.81 -78.58 -61.18
C GLY A 406 29.53 -79.99 -61.69
N ILE A 407 30.62 -80.76 -61.83
CA ILE A 407 30.56 -82.19 -62.10
C ILE A 407 30.56 -82.93 -60.77
N TYR A 408 29.58 -83.80 -60.60
CA TYR A 408 29.36 -84.60 -59.42
C TYR A 408 29.55 -86.07 -59.78
N ARG A 409 30.45 -86.73 -59.04
CA ARG A 409 30.60 -88.16 -59.03
C ARG A 409 29.52 -88.75 -58.12
N ILE A 410 28.66 -89.55 -58.71
CA ILE A 410 27.55 -90.22 -58.07
C ILE A 410 27.85 -91.69 -58.10
N THR A 411 27.90 -92.32 -56.94
CA THR A 411 28.00 -93.77 -56.81
C THR A 411 26.79 -94.30 -56.10
N PHE A 412 26.09 -95.25 -56.69
CA PHE A 412 24.96 -95.92 -56.05
C PHE A 412 25.11 -97.42 -56.19
N SER A 413 24.71 -98.14 -55.14
CA SER A 413 24.81 -99.60 -55.13
C SER A 413 23.43 -100.22 -55.21
N MET A 414 23.26 -101.20 -56.09
CA MET A 414 21.99 -101.93 -56.24
C MET A 414 22.19 -103.43 -56.11
N SER A 415 21.20 -104.09 -55.54
CA SER A 415 21.06 -105.55 -55.47
C SER A 415 19.68 -105.95 -56.00
N SER A 416 19.54 -107.19 -56.46
CA SER A 416 18.27 -107.73 -56.91
C SER A 416 18.12 -109.20 -56.56
N HIS A 417 16.94 -109.60 -56.12
CA HIS A 417 16.63 -110.99 -55.76
C HIS A 417 15.62 -111.56 -56.76
N GLY A 418 16.10 -112.31 -57.75
CA GLY A 418 15.25 -113.06 -58.70
C GLY A 418 14.95 -112.37 -60.04
N ASN A 419 14.98 -111.02 -60.12
CA ASN A 419 14.74 -110.25 -61.36
C ASN A 419 15.86 -109.27 -61.68
N VAL A 420 15.78 -108.53 -62.79
CA VAL A 420 16.71 -107.43 -63.06
C VAL A 420 16.22 -106.17 -62.33
N ALA A 421 16.99 -105.65 -61.38
CA ALA A 421 16.80 -104.30 -60.83
C ALA A 421 17.46 -103.29 -61.75
N TYR A 422 16.76 -102.19 -62.00
CA TYR A 422 17.28 -101.06 -62.75
C TYR A 422 17.45 -99.86 -61.83
N GLY A 423 18.49 -99.08 -62.09
CA GLY A 423 18.71 -97.81 -61.43
C GLY A 423 19.33 -96.79 -62.37
N GLN A 424 18.83 -95.57 -62.29
CA GLN A 424 19.28 -94.48 -63.14
C GLN A 424 19.20 -93.15 -62.39
N ILE A 425 20.15 -92.28 -62.68
CA ILE A 425 20.13 -90.91 -62.18
C ILE A 425 19.22 -90.06 -63.06
N TYR A 426 18.32 -89.34 -62.41
CA TYR A 426 17.42 -88.36 -62.99
C TYR A 426 17.91 -86.97 -62.60
N LYS A 427 17.74 -86.04 -63.53
CA LYS A 427 18.01 -84.62 -63.35
C LYS A 427 16.71 -83.87 -63.56
N ASN A 428 16.20 -83.23 -62.52
CA ASN A 428 14.89 -82.56 -62.55
C ASN A 428 13.79 -83.48 -63.10
N ASP A 429 13.70 -84.70 -62.57
CA ASP A 429 12.76 -85.76 -62.99
C ASP A 429 12.87 -86.24 -64.44
N VAL A 430 13.94 -85.88 -65.15
CA VAL A 430 14.26 -86.41 -66.48
C VAL A 430 15.41 -87.43 -66.38
N PRO A 431 15.32 -88.62 -67.01
CA PRO A 431 16.43 -89.57 -67.06
C PRO A 431 17.70 -88.90 -67.61
N TYR A 432 18.81 -88.97 -66.87
CA TYR A 432 20.04 -88.23 -67.20
C TYR A 432 21.29 -89.10 -67.21
N GLY A 433 21.52 -89.88 -66.15
CA GLY A 433 22.63 -90.82 -66.09
C GLY A 433 22.42 -92.05 -66.96
N ILE A 434 23.43 -92.91 -67.03
CA ILE A 434 23.34 -94.24 -67.62
C ILE A 434 22.42 -95.11 -66.77
N MET A 435 21.48 -95.81 -67.41
CA MET A 435 20.66 -96.83 -66.76
C MET A 435 21.50 -98.09 -66.55
N HIS A 436 21.57 -98.55 -65.31
CA HIS A 436 22.22 -99.80 -64.96
C HIS A 436 21.17 -100.86 -64.62
N GLY A 437 21.36 -102.08 -65.11
CA GLY A 437 20.53 -103.24 -64.80
C GLY A 437 21.36 -104.31 -64.08
N ARG A 438 20.80 -104.94 -63.06
CA ARG A 438 21.48 -105.99 -62.29
C ARG A 438 20.55 -107.11 -61.82
N ALA A 439 20.98 -108.35 -62.01
CA ALA A 439 20.22 -109.56 -61.64
C ALA A 439 20.97 -110.44 -60.62
N ASN A 440 21.53 -109.82 -59.57
CA ASN A 440 22.28 -110.53 -58.53
C ASN A 440 21.94 -109.98 -57.14
N SER A 441 21.83 -110.88 -56.16
CA SER A 441 21.47 -110.60 -54.76
C SER A 441 22.55 -109.89 -53.97
N ASP A 442 23.82 -109.98 -54.39
CA ASP A 442 24.92 -109.21 -53.79
C ASP A 442 24.71 -107.70 -54.00
N LEU A 443 25.53 -106.83 -53.43
CA LEU A 443 25.57 -105.39 -53.79
C LEU A 443 26.58 -105.14 -54.91
N GLY A 444 26.33 -104.11 -55.71
CA GLY A 444 27.14 -103.78 -56.88
C GLY A 444 27.11 -102.28 -57.10
N ASP A 445 28.30 -101.68 -57.14
CA ASP A 445 28.49 -100.23 -57.18
C ASP A 445 28.52 -99.72 -58.62
N TYR A 446 27.76 -98.66 -58.87
CA TYR A 446 27.69 -97.98 -60.16
C TYR A 446 28.07 -96.52 -59.98
N THR A 447 29.15 -96.09 -60.63
CA THR A 447 29.72 -94.74 -60.52
C THR A 447 29.61 -93.98 -61.83
N GLN A 448 29.14 -92.74 -61.76
CA GLN A 448 29.04 -91.83 -62.91
C GLN A 448 29.42 -90.41 -62.52
N ASP A 449 30.10 -89.70 -63.42
CA ASP A 449 30.40 -88.28 -63.28
C ASP A 449 29.42 -87.48 -64.14
N LEU A 450 28.52 -86.73 -63.52
CA LEU A 450 27.42 -86.02 -64.17
C LEU A 450 27.43 -84.53 -63.80
N TYR A 451 27.12 -83.66 -64.75
CA TYR A 451 27.10 -82.22 -64.52
C TYR A 451 25.72 -81.74 -64.03
N PHE A 452 25.73 -80.98 -62.94
CA PHE A 452 24.55 -80.30 -62.42
C PHE A 452 24.82 -78.81 -62.21
N ALA A 453 23.86 -77.99 -62.57
CA ALA A 453 23.81 -76.57 -62.26
C ALA A 453 23.17 -76.34 -60.88
N LYS A 454 23.44 -75.17 -60.29
CA LYS A 454 22.75 -74.70 -59.09
C LYS A 454 21.24 -74.67 -59.35
N GLY A 455 20.49 -75.24 -58.43
CA GLY A 455 19.04 -75.40 -58.49
C GLY A 455 18.57 -76.71 -59.10
N ASP A 456 19.44 -77.44 -59.82
CA ASP A 456 19.09 -78.76 -60.35
C ASP A 456 18.86 -79.74 -59.20
N GLU A 457 17.95 -80.67 -59.41
CA GLU A 457 17.71 -81.82 -58.56
C GLU A 457 18.37 -83.05 -59.15
N CYS A 458 19.26 -83.67 -58.36
CA CYS A 458 19.84 -84.96 -58.67
C CYS A 458 19.07 -86.03 -57.91
N ALA A 459 18.40 -86.93 -58.63
CA ALA A 459 17.57 -87.97 -58.05
C ALA A 459 18.00 -89.37 -58.53
N LEU A 460 18.06 -90.34 -57.63
CA LEU A 460 18.19 -91.75 -57.99
C LEU A 460 16.80 -92.37 -58.07
N TYR A 461 16.47 -92.94 -59.22
CA TYR A 461 15.26 -93.73 -59.42
C TYR A 461 15.61 -95.20 -59.59
N LEU A 462 14.78 -96.08 -59.03
CA LEU A 462 14.95 -97.53 -59.04
C LEU A 462 13.66 -98.24 -59.46
N TRP A 463 13.78 -99.35 -60.19
CA TRP A 463 12.66 -100.20 -60.61
C TRP A 463 13.13 -101.63 -60.93
N THR A 464 12.23 -102.52 -61.32
CA THR A 464 12.54 -103.93 -61.65
C THR A 464 11.99 -104.33 -63.02
N SER A 465 12.51 -105.40 -63.64
CA SER A 465 12.02 -105.87 -64.95
C SER A 465 10.54 -106.27 -64.96
N ASP A 466 10.00 -106.65 -63.81
CA ASP A 466 8.61 -107.06 -63.60
C ASP A 466 8.15 -106.75 -62.16
N TYR A 467 6.95 -107.19 -61.78
CA TYR A 467 6.38 -106.95 -60.45
C TYR A 467 6.78 -107.99 -59.38
N SER A 468 7.69 -108.93 -59.67
CA SER A 468 7.87 -110.11 -58.81
C SER A 468 9.04 -110.04 -57.82
N ALA A 469 9.89 -108.99 -57.88
CA ALA A 469 10.95 -108.75 -56.88
C ALA A 469 11.10 -107.27 -56.50
N ALA A 470 11.70 -107.02 -55.33
CA ALA A 470 12.06 -105.67 -54.89
C ALA A 470 13.51 -105.34 -55.28
N ALA A 471 13.73 -104.19 -55.95
CA ALA A 471 15.07 -103.62 -56.08
C ALA A 471 15.53 -103.04 -54.74
N GLY A 472 16.69 -103.49 -54.24
CA GLY A 472 17.30 -102.98 -53.01
C GLY A 472 18.48 -102.06 -53.34
N SER A 473 18.55 -100.89 -52.68
CA SER A 473 19.74 -100.04 -52.74
C SER A 473 20.58 -100.17 -51.47
N GLY A 474 21.89 -100.24 -51.64
CA GLY A 474 22.89 -100.28 -50.57
C GLY A 474 23.67 -98.97 -50.53
N GLY A 475 23.01 -97.89 -50.14
CA GLY A 475 23.57 -96.55 -49.99
C GLY A 475 24.00 -95.84 -51.29
N VAL A 476 24.13 -94.52 -51.18
CA VAL A 476 24.46 -93.63 -52.29
C VAL A 476 25.51 -92.63 -51.82
N ARG A 477 26.56 -92.46 -52.61
CA ARG A 477 27.64 -91.50 -52.38
C ARG A 477 27.59 -90.42 -53.43
N PHE A 478 27.57 -89.17 -52.96
CA PHE A 478 27.71 -87.99 -53.79
C PHE A 478 29.00 -87.26 -53.42
N GLN A 479 29.83 -86.99 -54.41
CA GLN A 479 31.06 -86.23 -54.22
C GLN A 479 31.35 -85.41 -55.47
N THR A 480 32.03 -84.28 -55.35
CA THR A 480 32.54 -83.59 -56.54
C THR A 480 33.66 -84.40 -57.21
N SER A 481 33.71 -84.43 -58.54
CA SER A 481 34.68 -85.24 -59.30
C SER A 481 36.15 -84.90 -59.04
N ASN A 482 36.42 -83.76 -58.41
CA ASN A 482 37.76 -83.28 -58.07
C ASN A 482 38.38 -83.99 -56.84
N ASN A 483 37.68 -84.93 -56.19
CA ASN A 483 38.22 -85.70 -55.06
C ASN A 483 38.88 -87.01 -55.57
N PRO A 484 40.22 -87.16 -55.49
CA PRO A 484 40.98 -88.19 -56.20
C PRO A 484 41.02 -89.57 -55.53
N ASN A 485 40.28 -89.82 -54.43
CA ASN A 485 40.40 -91.08 -53.68
C ASN A 485 39.09 -91.90 -53.67
N PRO A 486 38.89 -92.84 -54.61
CA PRO A 486 37.67 -93.65 -54.71
C PRO A 486 37.71 -94.95 -53.86
N THR A 487 38.47 -94.99 -52.75
CA THR A 487 38.70 -96.25 -52.03
C THR A 487 37.48 -96.74 -51.24
N LEU A 488 36.95 -97.86 -51.74
CA LEU A 488 36.39 -99.05 -51.10
C LEU A 488 35.42 -98.87 -49.91
N TRP A 489 34.18 -99.29 -50.16
CA TRP A 489 33.26 -99.76 -49.13
C TRP A 489 33.93 -100.89 -48.33
N ASN A 490 34.18 -100.63 -47.04
CA ASN A 490 34.53 -101.69 -46.11
C ASN A 490 33.22 -102.40 -45.75
N THR A 491 32.96 -103.55 -46.36
CA THR A 491 31.91 -104.49 -45.92
C THR A 491 32.35 -105.09 -44.59
N GLY A 492 32.01 -104.41 -43.49
CA GLY A 492 32.16 -104.91 -42.13
C GLY A 492 30.82 -104.85 -41.42
N SER A 493 30.35 -106.05 -41.05
CA SER A 493 29.12 -106.45 -40.33
C SER A 493 27.78 -106.28 -41.06
#